data_AF-A0A8J6JVE0-F1
#
_entry.id   AF-A0A8J6JVE0-F1
#
_cell.length_a   1.000
_cell.length_b   1.000
_cell.length_c   1.000
_cell.angle_alpha   90.00
_cell.angle_beta   90.00
_cell.angle_gamma   90.00
#
_symmetry.space_group_name_H-M   'P 1'
#
loop_
_entity.id
_entity.type
_entity.pdbx_description
1 polymer ?
#
loop_
_entity_poly.entity_id
_entity_poly.type
_entity_poly.pdbx_seq_one_letter_code
_entity_poly.pdbx_strand_id
1 'polypeptide(L)'
;MHSLATAAPVPAALAQVDREKIYQWINELSSPETRENALLELSKKRESVPDLAPMLWHSFGTIAALLQEIVNIYPSINPPTLTAHQSNRVCNALALLQCVASHPETRSAFLAAHIPLFLYPFLHTVSKTRPFEYLRLTSLGVIGALVKTDEQEVINFLLTTEIIPLCLRIMESGSELSKTVATFILQKILLDDTGLAYICQTYERFSHVAMILGKMVLQLSKEPSARLLKHVVRCYLRLSDNPRY
;
A
#
# COMPACT_ATOMS: atom_id res chain seq x y z
N MET A 1 -22.63 -3.22 -35.64
CA MET A 1 -23.17 -1.99 -35.02
C MET A 1 -23.60 -2.32 -33.60
N HIS A 2 -22.69 -2.22 -32.63
CA HIS A 2 -23.03 -2.34 -31.20
C HIS A 2 -23.06 -0.93 -30.60
N SER A 3 -24.20 -0.60 -30.00
CA SER A 3 -24.54 0.70 -29.42
C SER A 3 -23.63 1.04 -28.24
N LEU A 4 -22.95 2.18 -28.32
CA LEU A 4 -22.29 2.86 -27.21
C LEU A 4 -23.38 3.51 -26.34
N ALA A 5 -23.69 2.91 -25.21
CA ALA A 5 -24.52 3.55 -24.19
C ALA A 5 -23.72 4.71 -23.55
N THR A 6 -24.06 5.94 -23.92
CA THR A 6 -23.58 7.17 -23.29
C THR A 6 -24.15 7.26 -21.87
N ALA A 7 -23.28 7.27 -20.85
CA ALA A 7 -23.67 7.53 -19.48
C ALA A 7 -24.27 8.95 -19.37
N ALA A 8 -25.49 9.05 -18.85
CA ALA A 8 -26.17 10.34 -18.67
C ALA A 8 -25.47 11.18 -17.59
N PRO A 9 -25.40 12.52 -17.74
CA PRO A 9 -24.79 13.38 -16.74
C PRO A 9 -25.63 13.38 -15.46
N VAL A 10 -24.97 13.21 -14.31
CA VAL A 10 -25.59 13.28 -12.99
C VAL A 10 -26.04 14.74 -12.73
N PRO A 11 -27.28 14.99 -12.28
CA PRO A 11 -27.77 16.33 -11.95
C PRO A 11 -26.87 17.03 -10.91
N ALA A 12 -26.50 18.29 -11.17
CA ALA A 12 -25.57 19.06 -10.33
C ALA A 12 -25.97 19.14 -8.84
N ALA A 13 -27.27 19.16 -8.54
CA ALA A 13 -27.78 19.16 -7.17
C ALA A 13 -27.45 17.85 -6.40
N LEU A 14 -27.46 16.70 -7.08
CA LEU A 14 -27.09 15.42 -6.47
C LEU A 14 -25.59 15.35 -6.19
N ALA A 15 -24.77 15.94 -7.07
CA ALA A 15 -23.32 16.04 -6.85
C ALA A 15 -22.98 16.96 -5.66
N GLN A 16 -23.76 18.02 -5.45
CA GLN A 16 -23.57 18.94 -4.32
C GLN A 16 -23.92 18.29 -2.97
N VAL A 17 -25.03 17.55 -2.91
CA VAL A 17 -25.45 16.81 -1.70
C VAL A 17 -24.46 15.69 -1.33
N ASP A 18 -23.83 15.03 -2.32
CA ASP A 18 -22.81 14.01 -2.05
C ASP A 18 -21.53 14.65 -1.48
N ARG A 19 -21.19 15.88 -1.89
CA ARG A 19 -20.01 16.60 -1.39
C ARG A 19 -20.16 17.09 0.05
N GLU A 20 -21.34 17.59 0.42
CA GLU A 20 -21.62 17.98 1.81
C GLU A 20 -21.46 16.79 2.78
N LYS A 21 -21.93 15.61 2.39
CA LYS A 21 -21.75 14.38 3.18
C LYS A 21 -20.28 14.00 3.34
N ILE A 22 -19.47 14.18 2.29
CA ILE A 22 -18.02 13.92 2.37
C ILE A 22 -17.37 14.84 3.41
N TYR A 23 -17.66 16.14 3.38
CA TYR A 23 -17.14 17.07 4.38
C TYR A 23 -17.61 16.73 5.80
N GLN A 24 -18.87 16.32 5.94
CA GLN A 24 -19.42 15.86 7.22
C GLN A 24 -18.63 14.65 7.74
N TRP A 25 -18.44 13.60 6.93
CA TRP A 25 -17.69 12.42 7.34
C TRP A 25 -16.22 12.74 7.66
N ILE A 26 -15.58 13.65 6.92
CA ILE A 26 -14.21 14.07 7.22
C ILE A 26 -14.13 14.73 8.60
N ASN A 27 -15.10 15.58 8.95
CA ASN A 27 -15.18 16.18 10.29
C ASN A 27 -15.45 15.13 11.36
N GLU A 28 -16.32 14.15 11.08
CA GLU A 28 -16.65 13.05 11.99
C GLU A 28 -15.46 12.11 12.28
N LEU A 29 -14.37 12.17 11.50
CA LEU A 29 -13.15 11.41 11.81
C LEU A 29 -12.46 11.89 13.09
N SER A 30 -12.67 13.14 13.53
CA SER A 30 -12.02 13.66 14.73
C SER A 30 -12.57 13.02 16.01
N SER A 31 -13.88 12.75 16.06
CA SER A 31 -14.54 12.18 17.24
C SER A 31 -14.48 10.64 17.25
N PRO A 32 -13.96 9.99 18.31
CA PRO A 32 -13.88 8.53 18.39
C PRO A 32 -15.23 7.80 18.20
N GLU A 33 -16.34 8.44 18.59
CA GLU A 33 -17.68 7.85 18.52
C GLU A 33 -18.22 7.75 17.09
N THR A 34 -17.89 8.72 16.23
CA THR A 34 -18.37 8.79 14.84
C THR A 34 -17.36 8.27 13.83
N ARG A 35 -16.08 8.23 14.21
CA ARG A 35 -14.95 7.92 13.33
C ARG A 35 -15.11 6.58 12.61
N GLU A 36 -15.60 5.55 13.27
CA GLU A 36 -15.72 4.21 12.66
C GLU A 36 -16.65 4.19 11.46
N ASN A 37 -17.81 4.84 11.57
CA ASN A 37 -18.75 4.96 10.47
C ASN A 37 -18.18 5.85 9.35
N ALA A 38 -17.57 6.99 9.72
CA ALA A 38 -16.93 7.88 8.76
C ALA A 38 -15.81 7.21 7.96
N LEU A 39 -14.97 6.39 8.60
CA LEU A 39 -13.93 5.59 7.93
C LEU A 39 -14.53 4.66 6.87
N LEU A 40 -15.62 3.97 7.21
CA LEU A 40 -16.29 3.04 6.31
C LEU A 40 -16.91 3.75 5.09
N GLU A 41 -17.59 4.87 5.30
CA GLU A 41 -18.25 5.59 4.21
C GLU A 41 -17.24 6.29 3.31
N LEU A 42 -16.21 6.94 3.87
CA LEU A 42 -15.16 7.57 3.09
C LEU A 42 -14.33 6.55 2.30
N SER A 43 -14.04 5.36 2.86
CA SER A 43 -13.25 4.34 2.16
C SER A 43 -13.95 3.84 0.88
N LYS A 44 -15.29 3.79 0.88
CA LYS A 44 -16.11 3.46 -0.31
C LYS A 44 -16.10 4.57 -1.36
N LYS A 45 -15.91 5.82 -0.95
CA LYS A 45 -15.97 7.01 -1.83
C LYS A 45 -14.63 7.38 -2.48
N ARG A 46 -13.54 6.70 -2.12
CA ARG A 46 -12.18 6.98 -2.60
C ARG A 46 -12.01 6.99 -4.13
N GLU A 47 -12.82 6.22 -4.86
CA GLU A 47 -12.75 6.10 -6.32
C GLU A 47 -13.67 7.10 -7.03
N SER A 48 -14.72 7.58 -6.35
CA SER A 48 -15.71 8.51 -6.92
C SER A 48 -15.38 9.99 -6.66
N VAL A 49 -14.44 10.27 -5.75
CA VAL A 49 -14.10 11.64 -5.29
C VAL A 49 -12.62 11.90 -5.57
N PRO A 50 -12.28 12.46 -6.74
CA PRO A 50 -10.88 12.64 -7.16
C PRO A 50 -10.05 13.53 -6.22
N ASP A 51 -10.69 14.52 -5.62
CA ASP A 51 -10.09 15.52 -4.72
C ASP A 51 -10.15 15.13 -3.23
N LEU A 52 -10.52 13.87 -2.92
CA LEU A 52 -10.60 13.39 -1.54
C LEU A 52 -9.27 13.47 -0.80
N ALA A 53 -8.15 13.17 -1.47
CA ALA A 53 -6.83 13.17 -0.83
C ALA A 53 -6.43 14.57 -0.31
N PRO A 54 -6.49 15.65 -1.11
CA PRO A 54 -6.31 17.02 -0.61
C PRO A 54 -7.30 17.37 0.52
N MET A 55 -8.57 16.98 0.40
CA MET A 55 -9.55 17.25 1.46
C MET A 55 -9.14 16.62 2.80
N LEU A 56 -8.70 15.35 2.78
CA LEU A 56 -8.24 14.63 3.97
C LEU A 56 -6.94 15.19 4.55
N TRP A 57 -6.03 15.65 3.69
CA TRP A 57 -4.72 16.14 4.10
C TRP A 57 -4.82 17.53 4.75
N HIS A 58 -5.65 18.41 4.19
CA HIS A 58 -5.77 19.80 4.64
C HIS A 58 -6.84 20.00 5.72
N SER A 59 -7.67 18.99 6.01
CA SER A 59 -8.63 19.06 7.12
C SER A 59 -7.92 18.88 8.47
N PHE A 60 -8.34 19.69 9.44
CA PHE A 60 -7.71 19.75 10.75
C PHE A 60 -7.79 18.39 11.49
N GLY A 61 -6.65 17.84 11.88
CA GLY A 61 -6.56 16.64 12.72
C GLY A 61 -6.91 15.32 12.01
N THR A 62 -7.31 15.34 10.74
CA THR A 62 -7.76 14.13 10.03
C THR A 62 -6.63 13.11 9.85
N ILE A 63 -5.46 13.52 9.36
CA ILE A 63 -4.30 12.61 9.24
C ILE A 63 -3.86 12.08 10.60
N ALA A 64 -3.89 12.91 11.65
CA ALA A 64 -3.59 12.47 13.01
C ALA A 64 -4.58 11.41 13.52
N ALA A 65 -5.88 11.56 13.21
CA ALA A 65 -6.89 10.55 13.53
C ALA A 65 -6.65 9.24 12.78
N LEU A 66 -6.26 9.27 11.50
CA LEU A 66 -5.91 8.06 10.74
C LEU A 66 -4.67 7.36 11.31
N LEU A 67 -3.65 8.12 11.73
CA LEU A 67 -2.47 7.57 12.40
C LEU A 67 -2.83 6.98 13.77
N GLN A 68 -3.76 7.61 14.50
CA GLN A 68 -4.24 7.07 15.78
C GLN A 68 -4.92 5.71 15.59
N GLU A 69 -5.70 5.52 14.52
CA GLU A 69 -6.29 4.21 14.19
C GLU A 69 -5.22 3.13 13.94
N ILE A 70 -4.08 3.49 13.36
CA ILE A 70 -2.94 2.58 13.18
C ILE A 70 -2.28 2.23 14.52
N VAL A 71 -1.94 3.25 15.31
CA VAL A 71 -1.20 3.05 16.57
C VAL A 71 -2.02 2.27 17.59
N ASN A 72 -3.35 2.46 17.62
CA ASN A 72 -4.25 1.72 18.50
C ASN A 72 -4.30 0.20 18.21
N ILE A 73 -3.82 -0.23 17.03
CA ILE A 73 -3.72 -1.65 16.68
C ILE A 73 -2.44 -2.29 17.19
N TYR A 74 -1.38 -1.52 17.45
CA TYR A 74 -0.06 -2.07 17.84
C TYR A 74 -0.12 -3.04 19.03
N PRO A 75 -0.91 -2.82 20.10
CA PRO A 75 -1.04 -3.79 21.20
C PRO A 75 -1.61 -5.15 20.78
N SER A 76 -2.38 -5.21 19.69
CA SER A 76 -2.95 -6.45 19.14
C SER A 76 -2.07 -7.10 18.05
N ILE A 77 -0.93 -6.49 17.73
CA ILE A 77 0.05 -7.04 16.78
C ILE A 77 0.95 -8.08 17.44
N ASN A 78 1.38 -7.81 18.69
CA ASN A 78 2.21 -8.71 19.47
C ASN A 78 1.82 -8.64 20.96
N PRO A 79 1.17 -9.67 21.54
CA PRO A 79 0.81 -10.96 20.93
C PRO A 79 -0.25 -10.82 19.80
N PRO A 80 -0.34 -11.79 18.87
CA PRO A 80 -1.17 -11.66 17.68
C PRO A 80 -2.66 -11.91 17.96
N THR A 81 -3.33 -10.93 18.59
CA THR A 81 -4.74 -11.01 19.05
C THR A 81 -5.71 -10.19 18.20
N LEU A 82 -5.24 -9.68 17.05
CA LEU A 82 -6.06 -8.87 16.13
C LEU A 82 -7.34 -9.58 15.67
N THR A 83 -8.48 -8.95 15.94
CA THR A 83 -9.80 -9.44 15.51
C THR A 83 -10.15 -9.00 14.08
N ALA A 84 -11.13 -9.66 13.47
CA ALA A 84 -11.65 -9.28 12.17
C ALA A 84 -12.23 -7.85 12.15
N HIS A 85 -12.93 -7.46 13.22
CA HIS A 85 -13.49 -6.12 13.36
C HIS A 85 -12.40 -5.05 13.39
N GLN A 86 -11.39 -5.22 14.26
CA GLN A 86 -10.25 -4.30 14.34
C GLN A 86 -9.49 -4.20 13.01
N SER A 87 -9.24 -5.34 12.34
CA SER A 87 -8.57 -5.37 11.03
C SER A 87 -9.37 -4.61 9.96
N ASN A 88 -10.69 -4.84 9.87
CA ASN A 88 -11.54 -4.13 8.91
C ASN A 88 -11.53 -2.61 9.14
N ARG A 89 -11.67 -2.19 10.40
CA ARG A 89 -11.68 -0.78 10.79
C ARG A 89 -10.38 -0.07 10.42
N VAL A 90 -9.23 -0.63 10.82
CA VAL A 90 -7.94 -0.02 10.47
C VAL A 90 -7.65 -0.09 8.97
N CYS A 91 -8.11 -1.12 8.26
CA CYS A 91 -7.95 -1.20 6.81
C CYS A 91 -8.74 -0.11 6.06
N ASN A 92 -9.88 0.36 6.60
CA ASN A 92 -10.54 1.55 6.05
C ASN A 92 -9.66 2.80 6.18
N ALA A 93 -9.00 2.99 7.33
CA ALA A 93 -8.04 4.09 7.51
C ALA A 93 -6.84 3.96 6.56
N LEU A 94 -6.29 2.75 6.41
CA LEU A 94 -5.21 2.47 5.45
C LEU A 94 -5.64 2.74 3.99
N ALA A 95 -6.89 2.45 3.63
CA ALA A 95 -7.41 2.75 2.29
C ALA A 95 -7.49 4.27 2.03
N LEU A 96 -7.80 5.07 3.04
CA LEU A 96 -7.75 6.53 2.94
C LEU A 96 -6.31 7.04 2.84
N LEU A 97 -5.38 6.48 3.63
CA LEU A 97 -3.95 6.80 3.50
C LEU A 97 -3.38 6.39 2.13
N GLN A 98 -3.89 5.30 1.54
CA GLN A 98 -3.55 4.91 0.17
C GLN A 98 -4.00 5.99 -0.84
N CYS A 99 -5.18 6.57 -0.65
CA CYS A 99 -5.68 7.68 -1.48
C CYS A 99 -4.75 8.90 -1.38
N VAL A 100 -4.37 9.30 -0.17
CA VAL A 100 -3.42 10.39 0.08
C VAL A 100 -2.05 10.11 -0.54
N ALA A 101 -1.53 8.89 -0.42
CA ALA A 101 -0.26 8.48 -1.01
C ALA A 101 -0.30 8.48 -2.55
N SER A 102 -1.47 8.21 -3.15
CA SER A 102 -1.62 8.18 -4.61
C SER A 102 -1.77 9.54 -5.27
N HIS A 103 -2.18 10.58 -4.53
CA HIS A 103 -2.50 11.88 -5.10
C HIS A 103 -1.26 12.79 -5.23
N PRO A 104 -1.02 13.43 -6.39
CA PRO A 104 0.21 14.19 -6.62
C PRO A 104 0.41 15.37 -5.66
N GLU A 105 -0.66 16.05 -5.25
CA GLU A 105 -0.55 17.20 -4.33
C GLU A 105 -0.16 16.82 -2.90
N THR A 106 -0.47 15.60 -2.46
CA THR A 106 -0.29 15.18 -1.07
C THR A 106 0.84 14.17 -0.88
N ARG A 107 1.32 13.54 -1.96
CA ARG A 107 2.33 12.46 -1.89
C ARG A 107 3.64 12.89 -1.23
N SER A 108 4.25 13.98 -1.69
CA SER A 108 5.53 14.44 -1.12
C SER A 108 5.37 14.83 0.34
N ALA A 109 4.22 15.42 0.72
CA ALA A 109 3.92 15.75 2.11
C ALA A 109 3.68 14.49 2.97
N PHE A 110 3.01 13.47 2.42
CA PHE A 110 2.82 12.16 3.03
C PHE A 110 4.16 11.45 3.30
N LEU A 111 5.09 11.54 2.35
CA LEU A 111 6.44 10.99 2.47
C LEU A 111 7.27 11.77 3.50
N ALA A 112 7.23 13.10 3.46
CA ALA A 112 7.93 13.97 4.41
C ALA A 112 7.44 13.77 5.86
N ALA A 113 6.16 13.43 6.04
CA ALA A 113 5.59 13.08 7.34
C ALA A 113 5.98 11.67 7.84
N HIS A 114 6.78 10.92 7.06
CA HIS A 114 7.25 9.57 7.40
C HIS A 114 6.11 8.57 7.72
N ILE A 115 4.90 8.80 7.18
CA ILE A 115 3.73 7.96 7.43
C ILE A 115 3.96 6.48 7.10
N PRO A 116 4.70 6.09 6.04
CA PRO A 116 5.00 4.68 5.77
C PRO A 116 5.60 3.91 6.95
N LEU A 117 6.39 4.56 7.80
CA LEU A 117 7.05 3.91 8.94
C LEU A 117 6.04 3.36 9.96
N PHE A 118 4.86 3.99 10.09
CA PHE A 118 3.78 3.49 10.94
C PHE A 118 3.18 2.18 10.43
N LEU A 119 3.42 1.81 9.17
CA LEU A 119 2.88 0.60 8.55
C LEU A 119 3.83 -0.59 8.66
N TYR A 120 5.11 -0.35 8.92
CA TYR A 120 6.12 -1.42 8.96
C TYR A 120 5.88 -2.46 10.06
N PRO A 121 5.39 -2.11 11.27
CA PRO A 121 4.98 -3.10 12.26
C PRO A 121 3.94 -4.08 11.73
N PHE A 122 3.01 -3.63 10.88
CA PHE A 122 2.01 -4.50 10.25
C PHE A 122 2.64 -5.45 9.23
N LEU A 123 3.58 -4.95 8.41
CA LEU A 123 4.32 -5.75 7.43
C LEU A 123 5.25 -6.79 8.07
N HIS A 124 5.70 -6.55 9.31
CA HIS A 124 6.54 -7.49 10.06
C HIS A 124 5.77 -8.71 10.59
N THR A 125 4.43 -8.65 10.63
CA THR A 125 3.59 -9.74 11.18
C THR A 125 3.66 -11.01 10.34
N VAL A 126 3.60 -12.17 11.01
CA VAL A 126 3.68 -13.49 10.35
C VAL A 126 2.43 -14.35 10.54
N SER A 127 1.49 -13.91 11.39
CA SER A 127 0.23 -14.62 11.60
C SER A 127 -0.54 -14.78 10.28
N LYS A 128 -1.01 -16.00 10.02
CA LYS A 128 -1.74 -16.38 8.79
C LYS A 128 -3.25 -16.31 8.95
N THR A 129 -3.76 -15.75 10.05
CA THR A 129 -5.20 -15.54 10.18
C THR A 129 -5.66 -14.46 9.19
N ARG A 130 -6.89 -14.59 8.70
CA ARG A 130 -7.48 -13.64 7.73
C ARG A 130 -7.34 -12.16 8.15
N PRO A 131 -7.54 -11.77 9.43
CA PRO A 131 -7.33 -10.38 9.87
C PRO A 131 -5.91 -9.86 9.62
N PHE A 132 -4.88 -10.68 9.86
CA PHE A 132 -3.49 -10.28 9.65
C PHE A 132 -3.09 -10.29 8.17
N GLU A 133 -3.58 -11.24 7.38
CA GLU A 133 -3.35 -11.24 5.93
C GLU A 133 -3.97 -10.01 5.26
N TYR A 134 -5.19 -9.65 5.64
CA TYR A 134 -5.85 -8.46 5.12
C TYR A 134 -5.12 -7.17 5.53
N LEU A 135 -4.67 -7.09 6.79
CA LEU A 135 -3.89 -5.96 7.30
C LEU A 135 -2.59 -5.76 6.49
N ARG A 136 -1.84 -6.83 6.24
CA ARG A 136 -0.60 -6.77 5.45
C ARG A 136 -0.88 -6.36 4.00
N LEU A 137 -1.89 -6.95 3.37
CA LEU A 137 -2.24 -6.64 1.98
C LEU A 137 -2.62 -5.17 1.82
N THR A 138 -3.43 -4.63 2.72
CA THR A 138 -3.84 -3.22 2.67
C THR A 138 -2.66 -2.29 2.94
N SER A 139 -1.78 -2.64 3.89
CA SER A 139 -0.55 -1.89 4.17
C SER A 139 0.40 -1.86 2.96
N LEU A 140 0.61 -3.01 2.30
CA LEU A 140 1.35 -3.08 1.04
C LEU A 140 0.68 -2.27 -0.07
N GLY A 141 -0.65 -2.15 -0.07
CA GLY A 141 -1.39 -1.30 -0.99
C GLY A 141 -1.00 0.17 -0.90
N VAL A 142 -0.74 0.68 0.31
CA VAL A 142 -0.25 2.06 0.54
C VAL A 142 1.15 2.23 -0.05
N ILE A 143 2.09 1.34 0.28
CA ILE A 143 3.46 1.38 -0.26
C ILE A 143 3.46 1.22 -1.78
N GLY A 144 2.63 0.31 -2.29
CA GLY A 144 2.42 0.09 -3.71
C GLY A 144 1.86 1.33 -4.42
N ALA A 145 1.07 2.17 -3.76
CA ALA A 145 0.59 3.44 -4.33
C ALA A 145 1.71 4.48 -4.44
N LEU A 146 2.63 4.54 -3.46
CA LEU A 146 3.78 5.44 -3.51
C LEU A 146 4.72 5.12 -4.67
N VAL A 147 5.10 3.85 -4.84
CA VAL A 147 6.05 3.45 -5.89
C VAL A 147 5.46 3.41 -7.29
N LYS A 148 4.16 3.67 -7.46
CA LYS A 148 3.52 3.68 -8.78
C LYS A 148 3.96 4.86 -9.64
N THR A 149 4.40 5.96 -9.04
CA THR A 149 4.73 7.19 -9.76
C THR A 149 6.17 7.27 -10.23
N ASP A 150 7.00 6.27 -9.91
CA ASP A 150 8.41 6.19 -10.32
C ASP A 150 9.24 7.39 -9.84
N GLU A 151 8.81 8.05 -8.75
CA GLU A 151 9.53 9.17 -8.15
C GLU A 151 10.76 8.70 -7.37
N GLN A 152 11.91 9.28 -7.69
CA GLN A 152 13.19 8.91 -7.07
C GLN A 152 13.21 9.21 -5.56
N GLU A 153 12.52 10.25 -5.10
CA GLU A 153 12.41 10.56 -3.66
C GLU A 153 11.76 9.42 -2.87
N VAL A 154 10.74 8.78 -3.46
CA VAL A 154 10.06 7.63 -2.86
C VAL A 154 11.00 6.43 -2.79
N ILE A 155 11.73 6.14 -3.87
CA ILE A 155 12.69 5.02 -3.88
C ILE A 155 13.77 5.23 -2.83
N ASN A 156 14.38 6.41 -2.78
CA ASN A 156 15.42 6.74 -1.81
C ASN A 156 14.92 6.62 -0.36
N PHE A 157 13.72 7.14 -0.07
CA PHE A 157 13.09 6.97 1.23
C PHE A 157 12.92 5.48 1.59
N LEU A 158 12.40 4.67 0.67
CA LEU A 158 12.18 3.24 0.90
C LEU A 158 13.48 2.45 1.11
N LEU A 159 14.55 2.81 0.40
CA LEU A 159 15.87 2.21 0.58
C LEU A 159 16.45 2.53 1.97
N THR A 160 16.39 3.79 2.40
CA THR A 160 16.92 4.24 3.70
C THR A 160 16.14 3.72 4.90
N THR A 161 14.91 3.25 4.68
CA THR A 161 14.01 2.77 5.74
C THR A 161 13.82 1.25 5.73
N GLU A 162 14.63 0.50 4.98
CA GLU A 162 14.65 -0.98 5.00
C GLU A 162 13.34 -1.66 4.56
N ILE A 163 12.67 -1.17 3.51
CA ILE A 163 11.47 -1.87 2.97
C ILE A 163 11.79 -3.23 2.33
N ILE A 164 13.01 -3.39 1.80
CA ILE A 164 13.40 -4.58 1.01
C ILE A 164 13.32 -5.87 1.85
N PRO A 165 13.92 -5.96 3.06
CA PRO A 165 13.75 -7.13 3.92
C PRO A 165 12.29 -7.49 4.21
N LEU A 166 11.43 -6.50 4.41
CA LEU A 166 10.00 -6.73 4.65
C LEU A 166 9.31 -7.31 3.41
N CYS A 167 9.60 -6.76 2.22
CA CYS A 167 9.07 -7.28 0.96
C CYS A 167 9.54 -8.72 0.71
N LEU A 168 10.83 -9.02 0.90
CA LEU A 168 11.39 -10.36 0.69
C LEU A 168 10.75 -11.41 1.60
N ARG A 169 10.52 -11.07 2.88
CA ARG A 169 9.83 -11.98 3.82
C ARG A 169 8.40 -12.30 3.36
N ILE A 170 7.66 -11.29 2.88
CA ILE A 170 6.30 -11.46 2.37
C ILE A 170 6.30 -12.23 1.05
N MET A 171 7.27 -11.96 0.17
CA MET A 171 7.47 -12.70 -1.09
C MET A 171 7.72 -14.19 -0.84
N GLU A 172 8.44 -14.54 0.23
CA GLU A 172 8.72 -15.93 0.58
C GLU A 172 7.48 -16.66 1.12
N SER A 173 6.73 -16.03 2.04
CA SER A 173 5.78 -16.74 2.90
C SER A 173 4.34 -16.19 2.95
N GLY A 174 4.06 -15.08 2.25
CA GLY A 174 2.74 -14.43 2.23
C GLY A 174 1.71 -15.12 1.33
N SER A 175 0.48 -14.61 1.36
CA SER A 175 -0.58 -15.00 0.42
C SER A 175 -0.23 -14.59 -1.01
N GLU A 176 -0.82 -15.22 -2.02
CA GLU A 176 -0.56 -14.92 -3.44
C GLU A 176 -0.69 -13.41 -3.77
N LEU A 177 -1.75 -12.78 -3.25
CA LEU A 177 -1.97 -11.34 -3.43
C LEU A 177 -0.87 -10.51 -2.77
N SER A 178 -0.47 -10.86 -1.54
CA SER A 178 0.60 -10.15 -0.82
C SER A 178 1.95 -10.33 -1.53
N LYS A 179 2.26 -11.54 -2.01
CA LYS A 179 3.45 -11.82 -2.82
C LYS A 179 3.46 -10.98 -4.09
N THR A 180 2.33 -10.87 -4.77
CA THR A 180 2.19 -10.05 -5.99
C THR A 180 2.51 -8.59 -5.72
N VAL A 181 1.92 -7.98 -4.68
CA VAL A 181 2.16 -6.57 -4.35
C VAL A 181 3.59 -6.34 -3.85
N ALA A 182 4.12 -7.22 -3.00
CA ALA A 182 5.50 -7.10 -2.51
C ALA A 182 6.53 -7.23 -3.66
N THR A 183 6.31 -8.16 -4.61
CA THR A 183 7.17 -8.29 -5.80
C THR A 183 7.04 -7.09 -6.72
N PHE A 184 5.84 -6.52 -6.85
CA PHE A 184 5.64 -5.27 -7.60
C PHE A 184 6.42 -4.11 -6.97
N ILE A 185 6.42 -3.97 -5.65
CA ILE A 185 7.22 -2.94 -4.94
C ILE A 185 8.71 -3.16 -5.19
N LEU A 186 9.20 -4.40 -5.03
CA LEU A 186 10.60 -4.73 -5.32
C LEU A 186 10.97 -4.44 -6.78
N GLN A 187 10.08 -4.76 -7.72
CA GLN A 187 10.28 -4.47 -9.15
C GLN A 187 10.44 -2.96 -9.38
N LYS A 188 9.59 -2.14 -8.75
CA LYS A 188 9.68 -0.67 -8.88
C LYS A 188 10.99 -0.13 -8.31
N ILE A 189 11.46 -0.67 -7.19
CA ILE A 189 12.78 -0.35 -6.63
C ILE A 189 13.89 -0.74 -7.61
N LEU A 190 13.84 -1.95 -8.19
CA LEU A 190 14.85 -2.41 -9.15
C LEU A 190 14.87 -1.59 -10.43
N LEU A 191 13.73 -1.06 -10.89
CA LEU A 191 13.65 -0.25 -12.10
C LEU A 191 14.40 1.08 -11.97
N ASP A 192 14.50 1.63 -10.75
CA ASP A 192 15.32 2.79 -10.47
C ASP A 192 16.81 2.41 -10.38
N ASP A 193 17.70 3.25 -10.93
CA ASP A 193 19.14 2.98 -10.98
C ASP A 193 19.76 2.94 -9.57
N THR A 194 19.30 3.79 -8.65
CA THR A 194 19.77 3.79 -7.25
C THR A 194 19.33 2.51 -6.54
N GLY A 195 18.09 2.06 -6.77
CA GLY A 195 17.57 0.81 -6.22
C GLY A 195 18.30 -0.44 -6.74
N LEU A 196 18.57 -0.50 -8.05
CA LEU A 196 19.38 -1.57 -8.64
C LEU A 196 20.80 -1.58 -8.04
N ALA A 197 21.46 -0.42 -8.02
CA ALA A 197 22.81 -0.29 -7.46
C ALA A 197 22.86 -0.70 -5.98
N TYR A 198 21.84 -0.34 -5.19
CA TYR A 198 21.72 -0.71 -3.78
C TYR A 198 21.64 -2.22 -3.56
N ILE A 199 20.81 -2.91 -4.36
CA ILE A 199 20.62 -4.37 -4.27
C ILE A 199 21.88 -5.12 -4.71
N CYS A 200 22.53 -4.66 -5.78
CA CYS A 200 23.76 -5.27 -6.32
C CYS A 200 25.05 -4.81 -5.62
N GLN A 201 24.95 -3.93 -4.61
CA GLN A 201 26.10 -3.36 -3.91
C GLN A 201 26.93 -4.44 -3.21
N THR A 202 26.28 -5.38 -2.53
CA THR A 202 26.93 -6.49 -1.83
C THR A 202 26.41 -7.82 -2.35
N TYR A 203 27.29 -8.83 -2.32
CA TYR A 203 26.90 -10.20 -2.68
C TYR A 203 25.75 -10.70 -1.81
N GLU A 204 25.74 -10.38 -0.51
CA GLU A 204 24.70 -10.81 0.42
C GLU A 204 23.31 -10.28 0.04
N ARG A 205 23.20 -8.99 -0.31
CA ARG A 205 21.93 -8.39 -0.73
C ARG A 205 21.42 -9.02 -2.02
N PHE A 206 22.29 -9.10 -3.04
CA PHE A 206 21.96 -9.72 -4.32
C PHE A 206 21.55 -11.19 -4.14
N SER A 207 22.37 -11.98 -3.45
CA SER A 207 22.15 -13.40 -3.24
C SER A 207 20.86 -13.67 -2.49
N HIS A 208 20.49 -12.83 -1.52
CA HIS A 208 19.23 -12.98 -0.81
C HIS A 208 18.03 -12.73 -1.74
N VAL A 209 18.05 -11.65 -2.53
CA VAL A 209 16.99 -11.36 -3.51
C VAL A 209 16.87 -12.50 -4.54
N ALA A 210 17.98 -12.92 -5.14
CA ALA A 210 18.02 -13.99 -6.13
C ALA A 210 17.51 -15.32 -5.56
N MET A 211 17.89 -15.67 -4.34
CA MET A 211 17.39 -16.87 -3.66
C MET A 211 15.86 -16.84 -3.49
N ILE A 212 15.29 -15.72 -3.03
CA ILE A 212 13.84 -15.60 -2.85
C ILE A 212 13.12 -15.67 -4.20
N LEU A 213 13.60 -14.97 -5.23
CA LEU A 213 13.03 -15.06 -6.57
C LEU A 213 13.11 -16.50 -7.12
N GLY A 214 14.20 -17.23 -6.88
CA GLY A 214 14.36 -18.62 -7.27
C GLY A 214 13.35 -19.56 -6.59
N LYS A 215 13.15 -19.39 -5.27
CA LYS A 215 12.10 -20.11 -4.53
C LYS A 215 10.71 -19.82 -5.12
N MET A 216 10.43 -18.57 -5.51
CA MET A 216 9.16 -18.20 -6.11
C MET A 216 8.95 -18.83 -7.49
N VAL A 217 9.98 -18.93 -8.32
CA VAL A 217 9.91 -19.64 -9.61
C VAL A 217 9.54 -21.12 -9.41
N LEU A 218 10.16 -21.79 -8.44
CA LEU A 218 9.83 -23.18 -8.10
C LEU A 218 8.39 -23.34 -7.57
N GLN A 219 7.87 -22.35 -6.84
CA GLN A 219 6.47 -22.34 -6.40
C GLN A 219 5.54 -22.13 -7.60
N LEU A 220 5.85 -21.18 -8.49
CA LEU A 220 5.05 -20.86 -9.68
C LEU A 220 4.97 -22.00 -10.69
N SER A 221 5.97 -22.89 -10.74
CA SER A 221 5.90 -24.09 -11.58
C SER A 221 4.89 -25.12 -11.08
N LYS A 222 4.52 -25.08 -9.79
CA LYS A 222 3.54 -25.97 -9.17
C LYS A 222 2.16 -25.33 -9.06
N GLU A 223 2.13 -24.05 -8.69
CA GLU A 223 0.93 -23.23 -8.51
C GLU A 223 1.03 -21.98 -9.40
N PRO A 224 0.53 -22.06 -10.65
CA PRO A 224 0.71 -20.98 -11.61
C PRO A 224 -0.01 -19.69 -11.21
N SER A 225 0.71 -18.58 -11.24
CA SER A 225 0.13 -17.23 -11.14
C SER A 225 0.78 -16.31 -12.17
N ALA A 226 0.03 -15.99 -13.23
CA ALA A 226 0.53 -15.18 -14.35
C ALA A 226 0.97 -13.77 -13.92
N ARG A 227 0.23 -13.16 -12.98
CA ARG A 227 0.55 -11.82 -12.46
C ARG A 227 1.85 -11.83 -11.67
N LEU A 228 2.01 -12.80 -10.78
CA LEU A 228 3.23 -12.94 -9.98
C LEU A 228 4.45 -13.28 -10.86
N LEU A 229 4.29 -14.22 -11.79
CA LEU A 229 5.36 -14.59 -12.73
C LEU A 229 5.84 -13.39 -13.56
N LYS A 230 4.91 -12.53 -14.04
CA LYS A 230 5.27 -11.31 -14.78
C LYS A 230 6.22 -10.42 -13.96
N HIS A 231 5.94 -10.20 -12.67
CA HIS A 231 6.80 -9.38 -11.81
C HIS A 231 8.14 -10.06 -11.55
N VAL A 232 8.16 -11.37 -11.27
CA VAL A 232 9.40 -12.14 -11.05
C VAL A 232 10.32 -12.07 -12.27
N VAL A 233 9.78 -12.26 -13.47
CA VAL A 233 10.56 -12.16 -14.73
C VAL A 233 11.12 -10.74 -14.91
N ARG A 234 10.34 -9.70 -14.61
CA ARG A 234 10.81 -8.30 -14.71
C ARG A 234 11.91 -7.98 -13.70
N CYS A 235 11.87 -8.56 -12.49
CA CYS A 235 12.96 -8.42 -11.52
C CYS A 235 14.25 -9.06 -12.06
N TYR A 236 14.19 -10.29 -12.58
CA TYR A 236 15.38 -10.94 -13.17
C TYR A 236 15.94 -10.19 -14.37
N LEU A 237 15.06 -9.73 -15.28
CA LEU A 237 15.48 -8.92 -16.43
C LEU A 237 16.24 -7.68 -15.98
N ARG A 238 15.70 -6.95 -14.99
CA ARG A 238 16.35 -5.73 -14.50
C ARG A 238 17.64 -6.01 -13.73
N LEU A 239 17.71 -7.12 -12.99
CA LEU A 239 18.95 -7.53 -12.33
C LEU A 239 20.08 -7.81 -13.35
N SER A 240 19.75 -8.35 -14.53
CA SER A 240 20.73 -8.64 -15.59
C SER A 240 21.34 -7.40 -16.26
N ASP A 241 20.78 -6.21 -16.01
CA ASP A 241 21.39 -4.96 -16.46
C ASP A 241 22.66 -4.62 -15.65
N ASN A 242 22.84 -5.21 -14.46
CA ASN A 242 24.04 -5.01 -13.65
C ASN A 242 25.15 -5.97 -14.11
N PRO A 243 26.29 -5.48 -14.61
CA PRO A 243 27.33 -6.33 -15.22
C PRO A 243 28.03 -7.28 -14.22
N ARG A 244 27.79 -7.11 -12.92
CA ARG A 244 28.37 -7.96 -11.87
C ARG A 244 27.72 -9.34 -11.80
N TYR A 245 26.47 -9.50 -12.24
CA TYR A 245 25.65 -10.70 -12.01
C TYR A 245 24.77 -11.10 -13.19
#